data_AF-A0A534KDL3-F1
#
_entry.id   AF-A0A534KDL3-F1
#
_cell.length_a   1.000
_cell.length_b   1.000
_cell.length_c   1.000
_cell.angle_alpha   90.00
_cell.angle_beta   90.00
_cell.angle_gamma   90.00
#
_symmetry.space_group_name_H-M   'P 1'
#
loop_
_entity.id
_entity.type
_entity.pdbx_description
1 polymer ?
#
loop_
_entity_poly.entity_id
_entity_poly.type
_entity_poly.pdbx_seq_one_letter_code
_entity_poly.pdbx_strand_id
1 'polypeptide(L)'
;MSRPPRIQLLGLLPAMLKPCGPACAQPFTNRTVDALREEEIRETPPFMIENAERAHELAEVLFRDFGNRIRIEVVGIDSPRGVWLGLRHRVGGGFAVIVDGRDVFRDPKDYTSLKRAVSNALELRPASA
;
A
#
# COMPACT_ATOMS: atom_id res chain seq x y z
N MET A 1 -18.71 4.64 17.49
CA MET A 1 -18.32 4.56 16.06
C MET A 1 -17.30 3.46 15.88
N SER A 2 -17.62 2.36 15.18
CA SER A 2 -16.63 1.34 14.82
C SER A 2 -15.67 1.95 13.78
N ARG A 3 -14.35 1.77 13.97
CA ARG A 3 -13.37 2.24 12.96
C ARG A 3 -13.50 1.38 11.71
N PRO A 4 -13.44 1.97 10.50
CA PRO A 4 -13.50 1.22 9.25
C PRO A 4 -12.39 0.17 9.19
N PRO A 5 -12.61 -1.00 8.55
CA PRO A 5 -11.59 -2.02 8.39
C PRO A 5 -10.35 -1.46 7.72
N ARG A 6 -9.19 -1.85 8.23
CA ARG A 6 -7.89 -1.39 7.71
C ARG A 6 -7.38 -2.38 6.68
N ILE A 7 -7.11 -1.91 5.48
CA ILE A 7 -6.53 -2.70 4.39
C ILE A 7 -5.09 -2.25 4.20
N GLN A 8 -4.15 -3.10 4.59
CA GLN A 8 -2.74 -2.75 4.56
C GLN A 8 -2.08 -3.38 3.33
N LEU A 9 -1.54 -2.53 2.46
CA LEU A 9 -0.74 -2.93 1.30
C LEU A 9 0.74 -2.92 1.73
N LEU A 10 1.31 -4.10 1.91
CA LEU A 10 2.67 -4.29 2.40
C LEU A 10 3.59 -4.73 1.26
N GLY A 11 4.72 -4.06 1.07
CA GLY A 11 5.71 -4.49 0.08
C GLY A 11 7.00 -3.66 0.12
N LEU A 12 7.98 -4.07 -0.68
CA LEU A 12 9.10 -3.19 -1.05
C LEU A 12 8.58 -2.21 -2.08
N LEU A 13 8.45 -0.96 -1.68
CA LEU A 13 7.92 0.12 -2.49
C LEU A 13 9.03 1.14 -2.69
N PRO A 14 9.13 1.75 -3.87
CA PRO A 14 10.14 2.74 -4.14
C PRO A 14 9.93 3.92 -3.21
N ALA A 15 11.03 4.51 -2.75
CA ALA A 15 11.00 5.73 -1.95
C ALA A 15 10.75 6.97 -2.82
N MET A 16 10.05 6.81 -3.97
CA MET A 16 9.73 7.88 -4.91
C MET A 16 9.06 9.02 -4.16
N LEU A 17 9.84 10.08 -3.92
CA LEU A 17 9.51 11.30 -3.19
C LEU A 17 8.19 11.21 -2.39
N LYS A 18 8.22 10.46 -1.28
CA LYS A 18 7.12 10.45 -0.29
C LYS A 18 6.73 11.90 0.02
N PRO A 19 5.42 12.20 0.07
CA PRO A 19 4.68 13.13 -0.78
C PRO A 19 5.17 14.60 -0.73
N CYS A 20 6.45 14.85 -0.95
CA CYS A 20 6.97 16.20 -1.13
C CYS A 20 6.69 16.63 -2.57
N GLY A 21 5.61 17.40 -2.77
CA GLY A 21 5.41 18.10 -4.04
C GLY A 21 6.63 18.98 -4.38
N PRO A 22 6.71 19.55 -5.60
CA PRO A 22 7.89 20.28 -6.07
C PRO A 22 8.46 21.29 -5.05
N ALA A 23 7.57 21.96 -4.33
CA ALA A 23 7.89 22.94 -3.28
C ALA A 23 8.75 22.40 -2.12
N CYS A 24 8.72 21.10 -1.82
CA CYS A 24 9.44 20.51 -0.69
C CYS A 24 10.79 19.91 -1.09
N ALA A 25 11.02 19.56 -2.35
CA ALA A 25 12.31 19.07 -2.84
C ALA A 25 13.21 20.18 -3.40
N GLN A 26 12.61 21.13 -4.14
CA GLN A 26 13.33 22.16 -4.90
C GLN A 26 14.20 23.13 -4.09
N PRO A 27 13.89 23.48 -2.83
CA PRO A 27 14.78 24.30 -2.01
C PRO A 27 16.10 23.63 -1.60
N PHE A 28 16.19 22.29 -1.71
CA PHE A 28 17.32 21.51 -1.21
C PHE A 28 18.16 20.90 -2.34
N THR A 29 17.84 21.21 -3.59
CA THR A 29 18.49 20.64 -4.77
C THR A 29 18.68 21.67 -5.87
N ASN A 30 19.81 21.56 -6.58
CA ASN A 30 20.09 22.36 -7.77
C ASN A 30 19.49 21.73 -9.06
N ARG A 31 18.79 20.60 -8.94
CA ARG A 31 18.13 19.89 -10.05
C ARG A 31 16.61 20.13 -10.01
N THR A 32 15.96 20.01 -11.16
CA THR A 32 14.48 20.06 -11.21
C THR A 32 13.89 18.81 -10.58
N VAL A 33 12.65 18.94 -10.09
CA VAL A 33 11.90 17.81 -9.49
C VAL A 33 11.67 16.70 -10.51
N ASP A 34 11.43 17.03 -11.77
CA ASP A 34 11.31 16.05 -12.85
C ASP A 34 12.62 15.28 -13.09
N ALA A 35 13.77 15.97 -13.05
CA ALA A 35 15.07 15.31 -13.22
C ALA A 35 15.40 14.38 -12.03
N LEU A 36 15.03 14.77 -10.81
CA LEU A 36 15.15 13.91 -9.63
C LEU A 36 14.24 12.68 -9.73
N ARG A 37 13.00 12.87 -10.16
CA ARG A 37 12.05 11.77 -10.38
C ARG A 37 12.58 10.77 -11.42
N GLU A 38 13.13 11.28 -12.53
CA GLU A 38 13.67 10.44 -13.60
C GLU A 38 14.92 9.66 -13.17
N GLU A 39 15.77 10.28 -12.35
CA GLU A 39 16.92 9.63 -11.71
C GLU A 39 16.48 8.55 -10.71
N GLU A 40 15.50 8.84 -9.85
CA GLU A 40 14.92 7.86 -8.93
C GLU A 40 14.26 6.69 -9.66
N ILE A 41 13.54 6.93 -10.75
CA ILE A 41 12.96 5.87 -11.61
C ILE A 41 14.06 4.98 -12.16
N ARG A 42 15.14 5.56 -12.69
CA ARG A 42 16.24 4.81 -13.28
C ARG A 42 17.01 3.97 -12.25
N GLU A 43 17.17 4.48 -11.03
CA GLU A 43 17.91 3.80 -9.95
C GLU A 43 17.04 2.81 -9.16
N THR A 44 15.72 2.91 -9.28
CA THR A 44 14.81 1.99 -8.59
C THR A 44 14.85 0.60 -9.24
N PRO A 45 15.03 -0.47 -8.45
CA PRO A 45 14.95 -1.84 -8.97
C PRO A 45 13.56 -2.14 -9.59
N PRO A 46 13.50 -2.83 -10.75
CA PRO A 46 12.24 -3.08 -11.46
C PRO A 46 11.14 -3.73 -10.60
N PHE A 47 11.51 -4.67 -9.73
CA PHE A 47 10.55 -5.34 -8.85
C PHE A 47 9.87 -4.40 -7.84
N MET A 48 10.52 -3.29 -7.46
CA MET A 48 9.92 -2.28 -6.58
C MET A 48 8.88 -1.45 -7.34
N ILE A 49 9.17 -1.12 -8.60
CA ILE A 49 8.21 -0.44 -9.49
C ILE A 49 6.97 -1.33 -9.69
N GLU A 50 7.16 -2.60 -10.03
CA GLU A 50 6.07 -3.57 -10.19
C GLU A 50 5.22 -3.68 -8.91
N ASN A 51 5.84 -3.73 -7.74
CA ASN A 51 5.12 -3.74 -6.47
C ASN A 51 4.30 -2.44 -6.25
N ALA A 52 4.83 -1.29 -6.67
CA ALA A 52 4.16 -0.01 -6.54
C ALA A 52 2.96 0.11 -7.47
N GLU A 53 3.11 -0.29 -8.74
CA GLU A 53 2.03 -0.35 -9.72
C GLU A 53 0.92 -1.27 -9.23
N ARG A 54 1.27 -2.46 -8.76
CA ARG A 54 0.30 -3.41 -8.19
C ARG A 54 -0.41 -2.87 -6.95
N ALA A 55 0.31 -2.18 -6.07
CA ALA A 55 -0.28 -1.53 -4.91
C ALA A 55 -1.25 -0.42 -5.32
N HIS A 56 -0.89 0.36 -6.35
CA HIS A 56 -1.72 1.43 -6.89
C HIS A 56 -2.99 0.89 -7.54
N GLU A 57 -2.87 -0.03 -8.49
CA GLU A 57 -4.01 -0.68 -9.16
C GLU A 57 -4.98 -1.28 -8.14
N LEU A 58 -4.45 -1.99 -7.15
CA LEU A 58 -5.29 -2.59 -6.13
C LEU A 58 -5.96 -1.54 -5.24
N ALA A 59 -5.25 -0.46 -4.88
CA ALA A 59 -5.83 0.65 -4.13
C ALA A 59 -6.98 1.31 -4.90
N GLU A 60 -6.83 1.51 -6.21
CA GLU A 60 -7.90 2.07 -7.06
C GLU A 60 -9.13 1.17 -7.11
N VAL A 61 -8.94 -0.13 -7.30
CA VAL A 61 -10.06 -1.09 -7.36
C VAL A 61 -10.76 -1.18 -5.99
N LEU A 62 -10.01 -1.23 -4.89
CA LEU A 62 -10.58 -1.22 -3.54
C LEU A 62 -11.34 0.08 -3.24
N PHE A 63 -10.79 1.23 -3.65
CA PHE A 63 -11.44 2.51 -3.48
C PHE A 63 -12.73 2.61 -4.29
N ARG A 64 -12.72 2.10 -5.53
CA ARG A 64 -13.91 2.02 -6.39
C ARG A 64 -15.02 1.16 -5.80
N ASP A 65 -14.67 0.01 -5.23
CA ASP A 65 -15.64 -0.96 -4.71
C ASP A 65 -16.17 -0.61 -3.31
N PHE A 66 -15.33 -0.03 -2.44
CA PHE A 66 -15.65 0.14 -1.01
C PHE A 66 -15.59 1.59 -0.54
N GLY A 67 -14.94 2.49 -1.28
CA GLY A 67 -14.85 3.92 -0.99
C GLY A 67 -14.36 4.21 0.44
N ASN A 68 -15.08 5.10 1.11
CA ASN A 68 -14.78 5.54 2.48
C ASN A 68 -15.12 4.51 3.58
N ARG A 69 -15.69 3.35 3.23
CA ARG A 69 -16.04 2.30 4.19
C ARG A 69 -14.82 1.53 4.69
N ILE A 70 -13.69 1.63 3.98
CA ILE A 70 -12.42 1.02 4.33
C ILE A 70 -11.34 2.09 4.50
N ARG A 71 -10.25 1.72 5.16
CA ARG A 71 -9.05 2.55 5.27
C ARG A 71 -7.87 1.84 4.64
N ILE A 72 -7.40 2.35 3.51
CA ILE A 72 -6.22 1.81 2.81
C ILE A 72 -4.96 2.42 3.44
N GLU A 73 -3.98 1.57 3.73
CA GLU A 73 -2.68 1.98 4.28
C GLU A 73 -1.56 1.31 3.48
N VAL A 74 -0.73 2.13 2.86
CA VAL A 74 0.49 1.66 2.20
C VAL A 74 1.61 1.58 3.24
N VAL A 75 2.22 0.41 3.38
CA VAL A 75 3.28 0.15 4.36
C VAL A 75 4.50 -0.40 3.63
N GLY A 76 5.59 0.36 3.61
CA GLY A 76 6.88 -0.15 3.15
C GLY A 76 7.42 -1.20 4.12
N ILE A 77 7.83 -2.36 3.60
CA ILE A 77 8.36 -3.47 4.42
C ILE A 77 9.70 -3.11 5.09
N ASP A 78 10.39 -2.12 4.56
CA ASP A 78 11.60 -1.49 5.08
C ASP A 78 11.36 -0.60 6.32
N SER A 79 10.10 -0.23 6.60
CA SER A 79 9.76 0.52 7.81
C SER A 79 9.72 -0.39 9.05
N PRO A 80 9.96 0.12 10.28
CA PRO A 80 9.85 -0.69 11.51
C PRO A 80 8.50 -1.42 11.63
N ARG A 81 7.41 -0.75 11.22
CA ARG A 81 6.07 -1.34 11.18
C ARG A 81 5.93 -2.40 10.10
N GLY A 82 6.52 -2.19 8.92
CA GLY A 82 6.55 -3.14 7.82
C GLY A 82 7.31 -4.41 8.17
N VAL A 83 8.48 -4.29 8.79
CA VAL A 83 9.29 -5.42 9.29
C VAL A 83 8.46 -6.25 10.27
N TRP A 84 7.83 -5.61 11.25
CA TRP A 84 6.99 -6.33 12.22
C TRP A 84 5.82 -7.06 11.56
N LEU A 85 5.11 -6.42 10.62
CA LEU A 85 4.02 -7.07 9.87
C LEU A 85 4.53 -8.22 9.01
N GLY A 86 5.67 -8.04 8.35
CA GLY A 86 6.31 -9.05 7.52
C GLY A 86 6.69 -10.29 8.31
N LEU A 87 7.23 -10.11 9.52
CA LEU A 87 7.53 -11.20 10.45
C LEU A 87 6.26 -11.85 11.00
N ARG A 88 5.32 -11.05 11.53
CA ARG A 88 4.06 -11.53 12.12
C ARG A 88 3.25 -12.39 11.15
N HIS A 89 3.18 -11.96 9.89
CA HIS A 89 2.36 -12.61 8.87
C HIS A 89 3.17 -13.47 7.91
N ARG A 90 4.48 -13.64 8.13
CA ARG A 90 5.40 -14.44 7.28
C ARG A 90 5.24 -14.10 5.79
N VAL A 91 5.33 -12.81 5.47
CA VAL A 91 5.09 -12.29 4.10
C VAL A 91 6.30 -12.49 3.19
N GLY A 92 7.52 -12.61 3.75
CA GLY A 92 8.75 -12.66 2.97
C GLY A 92 9.10 -11.30 2.36
N GLY A 93 9.73 -11.27 1.18
CA GLY A 93 10.14 -10.04 0.49
C GLY A 93 9.14 -9.53 -0.57
N GLY A 94 8.01 -10.20 -0.75
CA GLY A 94 7.02 -9.88 -1.78
C GLY A 94 5.94 -8.88 -1.34
N PHE A 95 5.03 -8.59 -2.26
CA PHE A 95 3.82 -7.81 -1.99
C PHE A 95 2.77 -8.66 -1.27
N ALA A 96 2.10 -8.08 -0.27
CA ALA A 96 1.00 -8.71 0.43
C ALA A 96 -0.07 -7.70 0.86
N VAL A 97 -1.28 -8.20 1.04
CA VAL A 97 -2.43 -7.45 1.50
C VAL A 97 -2.92 -8.05 2.79
N ILE A 98 -3.07 -7.22 3.82
CA ILE A 98 -3.57 -7.64 5.13
C ILE A 98 -4.90 -6.94 5.37
N VAL A 99 -5.96 -7.73 5.53
CA VAL A 99 -7.33 -7.24 5.81
C VAL A 99 -7.57 -7.29 7.31
N ASP A 100 -7.77 -6.11 7.90
CA ASP A 100 -8.08 -5.89 9.32
C ASP A 100 -7.13 -6.61 10.30
N GLY A 101 -5.87 -6.80 9.89
CA GLY A 101 -4.85 -7.49 10.69
C GLY A 101 -5.03 -9.01 10.84
N ARG A 102 -5.96 -9.62 10.07
CA ARG A 102 -6.34 -11.03 10.19
C ARG A 102 -6.06 -11.81 8.92
N ASP A 103 -6.76 -11.48 7.83
CA ASP A 103 -6.62 -12.21 6.57
C ASP A 103 -5.40 -11.69 5.80
N VAL A 104 -4.54 -12.61 5.35
CA VAL A 104 -3.27 -12.28 4.68
C VAL A 104 -3.27 -12.89 3.30
N PHE A 105 -3.16 -12.04 2.30
CA PHE A 105 -3.02 -12.42 0.90
C PHE A 105 -1.61 -12.11 0.46
N ARG A 106 -0.78 -13.15 0.31
CA ARG A 106 0.59 -13.01 -0.22
C ARG A 106 0.49 -13.09 -1.73
N ASP A 107 1.07 -12.11 -2.43
CA ASP A 107 1.01 -12.02 -3.89
C ASP A 107 -0.42 -12.22 -4.45
N PRO A 108 -1.41 -11.40 -4.03
CA PRO A 108 -2.79 -11.59 -4.48
C PRO A 108 -2.88 -11.41 -5.99
N LYS A 109 -3.13 -12.52 -6.68
CA LYS A 109 -3.49 -12.54 -8.11
C LYS A 109 -4.99 -12.61 -8.32
N ASP A 110 -5.73 -13.11 -7.31
CA ASP A 110 -7.19 -13.19 -7.32
C ASP A 110 -7.80 -12.08 -6.47
N TYR A 111 -8.38 -11.09 -7.14
CA TYR A 111 -9.11 -10.02 -6.48
C TYR A 111 -10.41 -10.51 -5.81
N THR A 112 -11.03 -11.59 -6.30
CA THR A 112 -12.32 -12.08 -5.78
C THR A 112 -12.21 -12.54 -4.33
N SER A 113 -11.16 -13.29 -4.01
CA SER A 113 -10.91 -13.75 -2.64
C SER A 113 -10.62 -12.59 -1.69
N LEU A 114 -9.88 -11.57 -2.15
CA LEU A 114 -9.62 -10.37 -1.37
C LEU A 114 -10.91 -9.56 -1.14
N LYS A 115 -11.70 -9.34 -2.19
CA LYS A 115 -13.00 -8.65 -2.12
C LYS A 115 -13.91 -9.30 -1.09
N ARG A 116 -13.99 -10.64 -1.08
CA ARG A 116 -14.77 -11.39 -0.08
C ARG A 116 -14.29 -11.13 1.34
N ALA A 117 -12.98 -11.16 1.59
CA ALA A 117 -12.44 -10.87 2.92
C ALA A 117 -12.74 -9.44 3.38
N VAL A 118 -12.65 -8.46 2.47
CA VAL A 118 -13.01 -7.06 2.78
C VAL A 118 -14.50 -6.93 3.11
N SER A 119 -15.39 -7.56 2.33
CA SER A 119 -16.83 -7.59 2.62
C SER A 119 -17.12 -8.21 3.98
N ASN A 120 -16.51 -9.35 4.30
CA ASN A 120 -16.67 -10.00 5.61
C ASN A 120 -16.18 -9.10 6.76
N ALA A 121 -15.06 -8.40 6.57
CA ALA A 121 -14.54 -7.47 7.57
C ALA A 121 -15.47 -6.27 7.82
N LEU A 122 -16.20 -5.83 6.78
CA LEU A 122 -17.23 -4.79 6.89
C LEU A 122 -18.49 -5.29 7.62
N GLU A 123 -18.93 -6.52 7.35
CA GLU A 123 -20.11 -7.12 8.00
C GLU A 123 -19.89 -7.38 9.49
N LEU A 124 -18.66 -7.79 9.88
CA LEU A 124 -18.28 -7.97 11.28
C LEU A 124 -18.15 -6.65 12.06
N ARG A 125 -18.18 -5.51 11.36
CA ARG A 125 -18.03 -4.16 11.92
C ARG A 125 -19.05 -3.20 11.31
N PRO A 126 -20.36 -3.41 11.51
CA PRO A 126 -21.35 -2.49 10.97
C PRO A 126 -21.03 -1.08 11.48
N ALA A 127 -21.01 -0.11 10.56
CA ALA A 127 -20.98 1.29 10.92
C ALA A 127 -22.26 1.56 11.71
N SER A 128 -22.13 1.93 12.99
CA SER A 128 -23.25 2.53 13.71
C SER A 128 -23.70 3.74 12.91
N ALA A 129 -24.98 3.73 12.50
CA ALA A 129 -25.69 4.91 12.05
C ALA A 129 -25.61 6.04 13.09
#